data_AF-A0A958T6C7-F1
#
_entry.id   AF-A0A958T6C7-F1
#
_cell.length_a   1.000
_cell.length_b   1.000
_cell.length_c   1.000
_cell.angle_alpha   90.00
_cell.angle_beta   90.00
_cell.angle_gamma   90.00
#
_symmetry.space_group_name_H-M   'P 1'
#
loop_
_entity.id
_entity.type
_entity.pdbx_description
1 polymer ?
#
loop_
_entity_poly.entity_id
_entity_poly.type
_entity_poly.pdbx_seq_one_letter_code
_entity_poly.pdbx_strand_id
1 'polypeptide(L)' 'MKKQILVAIACLVVAFAFAQKKGLKAAEKAIKSNNYAEAKAALGQAEGMLSSMDDKLSSKYHL' A
#
# COMPACT_ATOMS: atom_id res chain seq x y z
N MET A 1 10.99 -11.35 26.15
CA MET A 1 9.95 -11.90 25.24
C MET A 1 8.86 -10.88 24.89
N LYS A 2 8.03 -10.40 25.84
CA LYS A 2 6.88 -9.50 25.54
C LYS A 2 7.25 -8.21 24.79
N LYS A 3 8.37 -7.55 25.17
CA LYS A 3 8.84 -6.31 24.52
C LYS A 3 9.37 -6.52 23.09
N GLN A 4 10.00 -7.67 22.82
CA GLN A 4 10.51 -7.99 21.48
C GLN A 4 9.38 -8.32 20.51
N ILE A 5 8.32 -8.99 20.98
CA ILE A 5 7.10 -9.23 20.20
C ILE A 5 6.44 -7.90 19.82
N LEU A 6 6.38 -6.94 20.73
CA LEU A 6 5.82 -5.62 20.47
C LEU A 6 6.60 -4.84 19.39
N VAL A 7 7.93 -4.91 19.43
CA VAL A 7 8.81 -4.33 18.41
C VAL A 7 8.63 -5.04 17.06
N ALA A 8 8.53 -6.37 17.04
CA ALA A 8 8.28 -7.12 15.82
C ALA A 8 6.94 -6.74 15.17
N ILE A 9 5.87 -6.61 15.97
CA ILE A 9 4.56 -6.16 15.48
C ILE A 9 4.66 -4.73 14.93
N ALA A 10 5.34 -3.82 15.64
CA ALA A 10 5.53 -2.45 15.15
C ALA A 10 6.30 -2.41 13.81
N CYS A 11 7.36 -3.21 13.67
CA CYS A 11 8.10 -3.34 12.42
C CYS A 11 7.24 -3.90 11.28
N LEU A 12 6.37 -4.87 11.56
CA LEU A 12 5.45 -5.43 10.57
C LEU A 12 4.45 -4.37 10.08
N VAL A 13 3.86 -3.58 10.98
CA VAL A 13 2.93 -2.49 10.60
C VAL A 13 3.63 -1.45 9.72
N VAL A 14 4.86 -1.06 10.08
CA VAL A 14 5.66 -0.12 9.27
C VAL A 14 5.99 -0.70 7.89
N ALA A 15 6.41 -1.96 7.81
CA ALA A 15 6.70 -2.62 6.55
C ALA A 15 5.46 -2.71 5.65
N PHE A 16 4.30 -3.01 6.23
CA PHE A 16 3.03 -3.07 5.51
C PHE A 16 2.61 -1.71 4.96
N ALA A 17 2.73 -0.65 5.75
CA ALA A 17 2.45 0.73 5.32
C ALA A 17 3.37 1.17 4.16
N PHE A 18 4.65 0.77 4.19
CA PHE A 18 5.57 1.04 3.09
C PHE A 18 5.22 0.26 1.82
N ALA A 19 4.77 -0.99 1.93
CA ALA A 19 4.33 -1.80 0.79
C ALA A 19 3.10 -1.18 0.10
N GLN A 20 2.08 -0.80 0.88
CA GLN A 20 0.89 -0.09 0.39
C GLN A 20 1.25 1.20 -0.36
N LYS A 21 2.14 2.04 0.22
CA LYS A 21 2.61 3.29 -0.41
C LYS A 21 3.39 3.06 -1.70
N LYS A 22 4.16 1.98 -1.78
CA LYS A 22 4.93 1.64 -2.98
C LYS A 22 4.02 1.10 -4.08
N GLY A 23 3.01 0.29 -3.74
CA GLY A 23 1.99 -0.21 -4.66
C GLY A 23 1.19 0.93 -5.31
N LEU A 24 0.74 1.91 -4.53
CA LEU A 24 0.03 3.08 -5.06
C LEU A 24 0.90 3.94 -5.99
N LYS A 25 2.18 4.13 -5.65
CA LYS A 25 3.13 4.81 -6.55
C LYS A 25 3.41 4.01 -7.83
N ALA A 26 3.43 2.69 -7.76
CA ALA A 26 3.60 1.83 -8.92
C ALA A 26 2.39 1.93 -9.85
N ALA A 27 1.17 1.91 -9.30
CA ALA A 27 -0.06 2.16 -10.05
C ALA A 27 -0.02 3.54 -10.74
N GLU A 28 0.33 4.60 -10.02
CA GLU A 28 0.44 5.96 -10.58
C GLU A 28 1.47 6.03 -11.72
N LYS A 29 2.62 5.36 -11.55
CA LYS A 29 3.66 5.30 -12.59
C LYS A 29 3.18 4.51 -13.82
N ALA A 30 2.52 3.38 -13.60
CA ALA A 30 1.99 2.54 -14.67
C ALA A 30 0.89 3.26 -15.47
N ILE A 31 0.02 4.03 -14.80
CA ILE A 31 -0.97 4.91 -15.46
C ILE A 31 -0.24 5.95 -16.32
N LYS A 32 0.77 6.62 -15.77
CA LYS A 32 1.57 7.61 -16.52
C LYS A 32 2.31 7.01 -17.72
N SER A 33 2.65 5.73 -17.68
CA SER A 33 3.29 5.01 -18.79
C SER A 33 2.31 4.29 -19.71
N ASN A 34 1.00 4.54 -19.61
CA ASN A 34 -0.07 3.85 -20.35
C ASN A 34 -0.11 2.32 -20.15
N ASN A 35 0.53 1.79 -19.08
CA ASN A 35 0.47 0.37 -18.73
C ASN A 35 -0.70 0.10 -17.77
N TYR A 36 -1.90 0.11 -18.31
CA TYR A 36 -3.13 -0.03 -17.51
C TYR A 36 -3.31 -1.44 -16.90
N ALA A 37 -2.70 -2.47 -17.50
CA ALA A 37 -2.75 -3.83 -16.96
C ALA A 37 -2.00 -3.92 -15.62
N GLU A 38 -0.80 -3.35 -15.56
CA GLU A 38 0.01 -3.27 -14.34
C GLU A 38 -0.64 -2.33 -13.31
N ALA A 39 -1.22 -1.21 -13.76
CA ALA A 39 -1.97 -0.31 -12.88
C ALA A 39 -3.16 -1.01 -12.21
N LYS A 40 -3.96 -1.78 -12.96
CA LYS A 40 -5.10 -2.53 -12.44
C LYS A 40 -4.67 -3.60 -11.43
N ALA A 41 -3.57 -4.31 -11.71
CA ALA A 41 -3.03 -5.31 -10.80
C ALA A 41 -2.51 -4.69 -9.49
N ALA A 42 -1.88 -3.51 -9.56
CA ALA A 42 -1.40 -2.77 -8.39
C ALA A 42 -2.55 -2.17 -7.58
N LEU A 43 -3.58 -1.64 -8.23
CA LEU A 43 -4.79 -1.12 -7.58
C LEU A 43 -5.61 -2.23 -6.92
N GLY A 44 -5.77 -3.39 -7.55
CA GLY A 44 -6.49 -4.52 -6.95
C GLY A 44 -5.80 -5.05 -5.68
N GLN A 45 -4.47 -5.02 -5.63
CA GLN A 45 -3.71 -5.31 -4.41
C GLN A 45 -3.91 -4.24 -3.33
N ALA A 46 -3.99 -2.97 -3.72
CA ALA A 46 -4.27 -1.86 -2.80
C ALA A 46 -5.71 -1.92 -2.23
N GLU A 47 -6.68 -2.33 -3.04
CA GLU A 47 -8.10 -2.42 -2.70
C GLU A 47 -8.36 -3.41 -1.55
N GLY A 48 -7.72 -4.58 -1.58
CA GLY A 48 -7.77 -5.56 -0.49
C GLY A 48 -7.11 -5.08 0.81
N MET A 49 -6.34 -3.99 0.76
CA MET A 49 -5.65 -3.39 1.91
C MET A 49 -6.27 -2.04 2.30
N LEU A 50 -7.30 -1.58 1.59
CA LEU A 50 -7.87 -0.24 1.72
C LEU A 50 -8.48 0.00 3.10
N SER A 51 -9.07 -1.02 3.72
CA SER A 51 -9.60 -0.98 5.10
C SER A 51 -8.52 -0.76 6.17
N SER A 52 -7.25 -0.91 5.80
CA SER A 52 -6.09 -0.76 6.69
C SER A 52 -5.10 0.27 6.16
N MET A 53 -5.49 1.04 5.13
CA MET A 53 -4.72 2.17 4.64
C MET A 53 -4.99 3.40 5.52
N ASP A 54 -3.91 4.12 5.83
CA ASP A 54 -3.98 5.43 6.47
C ASP A 54 -4.69 6.44 5.53
N ASP A 55 -5.37 7.45 6.08
CA ASP A 55 -6.26 8.36 5.34
C ASP A 55 -5.63 8.99 4.08
N LYS A 56 -4.32 9.27 4.12
CA LYS A 56 -3.57 9.79 2.96
C LYS A 56 -3.51 8.82 1.79
N LEU A 57 -3.40 7.53 2.05
CA LEU A 57 -3.32 6.49 1.02
C LEU A 57 -4.70 6.19 0.45
N SER A 58 -5.72 6.13 1.31
CA SER A 58 -7.12 5.97 0.91
C SER A 58 -7.57 7.13 0.01
N SER A 59 -7.21 8.37 0.37
CA SER A 59 -7.48 9.54 -0.47
C SER A 59 -6.79 9.44 -1.84
N LYS A 60 -5.55 8.95 -1.91
CA LYS A 60 -4.83 8.74 -3.18
C LYS A 60 -5.39 7.60 -4.03
N TYR A 61 -6.03 6.60 -3.42
CA TYR A 61 -6.65 5.49 -4.14
C TYR A 61 -7.97 5.95 -4.79
N HIS A 62 -8.69 6.89 -4.17
CA HIS A 62 -9.95 7.43 -4.67
C HIS A 62 -9.84 8.66 -5.59
N LEU A 63 -8.64 9.24 -5.79
CA LEU A 63 -8.39 10.45 -6.58
C LEU A 63 -7.65 10.15 -7.87
#